data_AF-A0A346SI49-F1
#
_entry.id   AF-A0A346SI49-F1
#
_cell.length_a   1.000
_cell.length_b   1.000
_cell.length_c   1.000
_cell.angle_alpha   90.00
_cell.angle_beta   90.00
_cell.angle_gamma   90.00
#
_symmetry.space_group_name_H-M   'P 1'
#
loop_
_entity.id
_entity.type
_entity.pdbx_description
1 polymer ?
#
loop_
_entity_poly.entity_id
_entity_poly.type
_entity_poly.pdbx_seq_one_letter_code
_entity_poly.pdbx_strand_id
1 'polypeptide(L)'
;MPTKSAKPEIQEALTDALKSMRGVMSMNPVVAPQIEQFWKAQDHLLSEAEEYSRLWFKRRHEATRTALQTARETTTGDNPDPAKTMQAVADWQRHSIERMVEDAREWFEMVSRCAKHVSETEADAIGESMEAASKAAGKSKS
;
A
#
# COMPACT_ATOMS: atom_id res chain seq x y z
N MET A 1 50.27 8.51 23.13
CA MET A 1 48.80 8.63 23.07
C MET A 1 48.20 7.29 23.47
N PRO A 2 47.46 7.18 24.59
CA PRO A 2 46.84 5.91 24.95
C PRO A 2 45.56 5.72 24.13
N THR A 3 45.51 4.67 23.32
CA THR A 3 44.29 4.17 22.69
C THR A 3 43.34 3.72 23.81
N LYS A 4 42.30 4.51 24.09
CA LYS A 4 41.20 4.11 24.97
C LYS A 4 40.61 2.81 24.40
N SER A 5 40.81 1.69 25.11
CA SER A 5 40.06 0.47 24.85
C SER A 5 38.57 0.77 24.98
N ALA A 6 37.78 0.32 24.01
CA ALA A 6 36.32 0.44 24.07
C ALA A 6 35.81 -0.14 25.41
N LYS A 7 34.83 0.53 26.03
CA LYS A 7 34.23 0.07 27.28
C LYS A 7 33.66 -1.35 27.10
N PRO A 8 33.70 -2.20 28.14
CA PRO A 8 33.27 -3.61 28.05
C PRO A 8 31.84 -3.77 27.51
N GLU A 9 30.94 -2.86 27.87
CA GLU A 9 29.55 -2.81 27.37
C GLU A 9 29.45 -2.66 25.84
N ILE A 10 30.39 -1.94 25.22
CA ILE A 10 30.43 -1.73 23.76
C ILE A 10 30.97 -2.97 23.06
N GLN A 11 31.93 -3.68 23.68
CA GLN A 11 32.44 -4.94 23.14
C GLN A 11 31.40 -6.06 23.23
N GLU A 12 30.63 -6.11 24.31
CA GLU A 12 29.55 -7.09 24.50
C GLU A 12 28.42 -6.85 23.50
N ALA A 13 27.96 -5.60 23.37
CA ALA A 13 26.95 -5.22 22.37
C ALA A 13 27.40 -5.52 20.92
N LEU A 14 28.67 -5.30 20.59
CA LEU A 14 29.23 -5.62 19.28
C LEU A 14 29.30 -7.13 19.04
N THR A 15 29.63 -7.91 20.06
CA THR A 15 29.73 -9.37 19.98
C THR A 15 28.35 -10.01 19.84
N ASP A 16 27.35 -9.47 20.53
CA ASP A 16 25.95 -9.91 20.42
C ASP A 16 25.35 -9.52 19.06
N ALA A 17 25.65 -8.32 18.56
CA ALA A 17 25.27 -7.93 17.21
C ALA A 17 25.89 -8.87 16.16
N LEU A 18 27.17 -9.22 16.30
CA LEU A 18 27.85 -10.17 15.40
C LEU A 18 27.26 -11.58 15.49
N LYS A 19 26.93 -12.08 16.69
CA LYS A 19 26.27 -13.38 16.86
C LYS A 19 24.89 -13.41 16.23
N SER A 20 24.09 -12.37 16.47
CA SER A 20 22.75 -12.23 15.89
C SER A 20 22.82 -12.20 14.36
N MET A 21 23.75 -11.42 13.82
CA MET A 21 23.99 -11.33 12.38
C MET A 21 24.47 -12.67 11.79
N ARG A 22 25.31 -13.43 12.51
CA ARG A 22 25.75 -14.77 12.08
C ARG A 22 24.61 -15.79 12.10
N GLY A 23 23.72 -15.71 13.09
CA GLY A 23 22.49 -16.50 13.16
C GLY A 23 21.58 -16.25 11.96
N VAL A 24 21.32 -14.98 11.65
CA VAL A 24 20.54 -14.57 10.47
C VAL A 24 21.20 -15.01 9.16
N MET A 25 22.52 -14.83 9.01
CA MET A 25 23.25 -15.30 7.84
C MET A 25 23.27 -16.83 7.68
N SER A 26 23.18 -17.60 8.77
CA SER A 26 23.07 -19.06 8.71
C SER A 26 21.68 -19.55 8.29
N MET A 27 20.64 -18.72 8.44
CA MET A 27 19.28 -18.97 7.95
C MET A 27 19.00 -18.37 6.56
N ASN A 28 20.02 -17.80 5.91
CA ASN A 28 19.90 -17.06 4.65
C ASN A 28 19.12 -17.79 3.52
N PRO A 29 19.26 -19.12 3.29
CA PRO A 29 18.47 -19.79 2.26
C PRO A 29 16.98 -19.92 2.58
N VAL A 30 16.60 -19.83 3.86
CA VAL A 30 15.21 -19.98 4.33
C VAL A 30 14.51 -18.63 4.46
N VAL A 31 15.27 -17.57 4.74
CA VAL A 31 14.77 -16.20 4.97
C VAL A 31 14.78 -15.35 3.71
N ALA A 32 15.72 -15.60 2.77
CA ALA A 32 15.80 -14.82 1.53
C ALA A 32 14.51 -14.85 0.69
N PRO A 33 13.81 -15.99 0.50
CA PRO A 33 12.53 -16.03 -0.22
C PRO A 33 11.46 -15.15 0.46
N GLN A 34 11.37 -15.19 1.79
CA GLN A 34 10.42 -14.35 2.54
C GLN A 34 10.71 -12.85 2.38
N ILE A 35 11.97 -12.44 2.37
CA ILE A 35 12.35 -11.03 2.16
C ILE A 35 11.97 -10.58 0.75
N GLU A 36 12.27 -11.39 -0.26
CA GLU A 36 11.94 -11.07 -1.66
C GLU A 36 10.42 -10.95 -1.84
N GLN A 37 9.65 -11.91 -1.31
CA GLN A 37 8.18 -11.89 -1.37
C GLN A 37 7.59 -10.70 -0.63
N PHE A 38 8.16 -10.32 0.53
CA PHE A 38 7.76 -9.12 1.25
C PHE A 38 7.92 -7.84 0.42
N TRP A 39 9.06 -7.67 -0.26
CA TRP A 39 9.28 -6.50 -1.10
C TRP A 39 8.39 -6.50 -2.35
N LYS A 40 8.16 -7.66 -2.98
CA LYS A 40 7.20 -7.80 -4.10
C LYS A 40 5.78 -7.43 -3.67
N ALA A 41 5.34 -7.91 -2.50
CA ALA A 41 4.04 -7.56 -1.96
C ALA A 41 3.94 -6.05 -1.71
N GLN A 42 4.94 -5.43 -1.08
CA GLN A 42 4.93 -3.97 -0.87
C GLN A 42 4.88 -3.18 -2.19
N ASP A 43 5.65 -3.57 -3.20
CA ASP A 43 5.63 -2.93 -4.52
C ASP A 43 4.25 -3.02 -5.20
N HIS A 44 3.60 -4.19 -5.09
CA HIS A 44 2.24 -4.37 -5.60
C HIS A 44 1.22 -3.49 -4.85
N LEU A 45 1.29 -3.43 -3.53
CA LEU A 45 0.40 -2.58 -2.72
C LEU A 45 0.55 -1.10 -3.09
N LEU A 46 1.79 -0.64 -3.32
CA LEU A 46 2.06 0.73 -3.74
C LEU A 46 1.47 1.01 -5.14
N SER A 47 1.62 0.06 -6.07
CA SER A 47 1.07 0.17 -7.42
C SER A 47 -0.46 0.27 -7.42
N GLU A 48 -1.14 -0.57 -6.64
CA GLU A 48 -2.60 -0.51 -6.47
C GLU A 48 -3.06 0.81 -5.84
N ALA A 49 -2.34 1.30 -4.83
CA ALA A 49 -2.63 2.58 -4.19
C ALA A 49 -2.42 3.78 -5.12
N GLU A 50 -1.40 3.74 -5.98
CA GLU A 50 -1.15 4.78 -6.99
C GLU A 50 -2.30 4.86 -8.00
N GLU A 51 -2.74 3.71 -8.54
CA GLU A 51 -3.83 3.67 -9.51
C GLU A 51 -5.15 4.14 -8.90
N TYR A 52 -5.49 3.67 -7.70
CA TYR A 52 -6.65 4.16 -6.95
C TYR A 52 -6.59 5.68 -6.77
N SER A 53 -5.44 6.20 -6.30
CA SER A 53 -5.28 7.63 -6.03
C SER A 53 -5.45 8.46 -7.29
N ARG A 54 -4.89 8.01 -8.42
CA ARG A 54 -5.01 8.68 -9.72
C ARG A 54 -6.48 8.82 -10.15
N LEU A 55 -7.26 7.73 -10.03
CA LEU A 55 -8.69 7.73 -10.37
C LEU A 55 -9.50 8.59 -9.40
N TRP A 56 -9.21 8.53 -8.10
CA TRP A 56 -9.85 9.35 -7.08
C TRP A 56 -9.64 10.85 -7.33
N PHE A 57 -8.40 11.26 -7.62
CA PHE A 57 -8.10 12.66 -7.95
C PHE A 57 -8.85 13.13 -9.20
N LYS A 58 -8.94 12.29 -10.23
CA LYS A 58 -9.72 12.59 -11.44
C LYS A 58 -11.19 12.88 -11.11
N ARG A 59 -11.83 12.01 -10.31
CA ARG A 59 -13.23 12.18 -9.89
C ARG A 59 -13.42 13.40 -8.99
N ARG A 60 -12.46 13.72 -8.13
CA ARG A 60 -12.50 14.94 -7.30
C ARG A 60 -12.39 16.22 -8.11
N HIS A 61 -11.51 16.27 -9.10
CA HIS A 61 -11.45 17.41 -10.01
C HIS A 61 -12.75 17.60 -10.80
N GLU A 62 -13.36 16.52 -11.26
CA GLU A 62 -14.66 16.58 -11.93
C GLU A 62 -15.77 17.11 -11.00
N ALA A 63 -15.84 16.60 -9.78
CA ALA A 63 -16.80 17.07 -8.78
C ALA A 63 -16.64 18.58 -8.49
N THR A 64 -15.40 19.07 -8.33
CA THR A 64 -15.13 20.50 -8.10
C THR A 64 -15.52 21.35 -9.31
N ARG A 65 -15.19 20.92 -10.54
CA ARG A 65 -15.54 21.65 -11.76
C ARG A 65 -17.05 21.75 -11.96
N THR A 66 -17.77 20.66 -11.74
CA THR A 66 -19.24 20.64 -11.84
C THR A 66 -19.89 21.51 -10.76
N ALA A 67 -19.37 21.49 -9.52
CA ALA A 67 -19.83 22.40 -8.47
C ALA A 67 -19.65 23.87 -8.86
N LEU A 68 -18.48 24.24 -9.40
CA LEU A 68 -18.22 25.60 -9.88
C LEU A 68 -19.12 26.01 -11.04
N GLN A 69 -19.41 25.09 -11.95
CA GLN A 69 -20.34 25.33 -13.05
C GLN A 69 -21.74 25.61 -12.52
N THR A 70 -22.28 24.74 -11.65
CA THR A 70 -23.59 24.93 -11.02
C THR A 70 -23.65 26.25 -10.24
N ALA A 71 -22.60 26.61 -9.50
CA ALA A 71 -22.53 27.89 -8.80
C ALA A 71 -22.61 29.09 -9.76
N ARG A 72 -21.95 29.03 -10.93
CA ARG A 72 -22.02 30.11 -11.94
C ARG A 72 -23.41 30.21 -12.55
N GLU A 73 -23.98 29.08 -12.98
CA GLU A 73 -25.32 29.00 -13.58
C GLU A 73 -26.40 29.58 -12.66
N THR A 74 -26.22 29.46 -11.35
CA THR A 74 -27.18 29.92 -10.35
C THR A 74 -26.96 31.37 -9.87
N THR A 75 -25.83 32.00 -10.19
CA THR A 75 -25.45 33.33 -9.64
C THR A 75 -25.27 34.43 -10.69
N THR A 76 -25.14 34.12 -11.97
CA THR A 76 -24.77 35.11 -13.02
C THR A 76 -25.91 35.61 -13.90
N GLY A 77 -27.18 35.33 -13.56
CA GLY A 77 -28.34 35.83 -14.31
C GLY A 77 -29.00 37.07 -13.70
N ASP A 78 -29.45 38.02 -14.53
CA ASP A 78 -30.17 39.24 -14.11
C ASP A 78 -31.56 38.97 -13.46
N ASN A 79 -32.04 37.73 -13.52
CA ASN A 79 -33.25 37.27 -12.82
C ASN A 79 -33.23 35.72 -12.67
N PRO A 80 -32.56 35.16 -11.65
CA PRO A 80 -32.42 33.71 -11.51
C PRO A 80 -33.76 33.06 -11.15
N ASP A 81 -34.20 32.11 -11.97
CA ASP A 81 -35.38 31.28 -11.71
C ASP A 81 -35.11 30.34 -10.50
N PRO A 82 -35.81 30.51 -9.36
CA PRO A 82 -35.56 29.72 -8.17
C PRO A 82 -35.74 28.21 -8.38
N ALA A 83 -36.70 27.81 -9.21
CA ALA A 83 -36.96 26.39 -9.49
C ALA A 83 -35.81 25.76 -10.27
N LYS A 84 -35.26 26.48 -11.26
CA LYS A 84 -34.08 26.02 -12.01
C LYS A 84 -32.83 25.96 -11.14
N THR A 85 -32.65 26.92 -10.24
CA THR A 85 -31.54 26.90 -9.27
C THR A 85 -31.62 25.69 -8.34
N MET A 86 -32.80 25.41 -7.78
CA MET A 86 -33.00 24.22 -6.94
C MET A 86 -32.75 22.92 -7.70
N GLN A 87 -33.22 22.85 -8.96
CA GLN A 87 -32.99 21.68 -9.81
C GLN A 87 -31.49 21.46 -10.09
N ALA A 88 -30.76 22.51 -10.45
CA ALA A 88 -29.32 22.42 -10.72
C ALA A 88 -28.51 21.97 -9.50
N VAL A 89 -28.88 22.45 -8.30
CA VAL A 89 -28.27 22.01 -7.04
C VAL A 89 -28.61 20.54 -6.73
N ALA A 90 -29.86 20.12 -6.92
CA ALA A 90 -30.28 18.74 -6.72
C ALA A 90 -29.55 17.77 -7.67
N ASP A 91 -29.41 18.15 -8.94
CA ASP A 91 -28.67 17.36 -9.94
C ASP A 91 -27.17 17.27 -9.59
N TRP A 92 -26.58 18.37 -9.13
CA TRP A 92 -25.19 18.35 -8.64
C TRP A 92 -25.02 17.43 -7.41
N GLN A 93 -25.95 17.48 -6.46
CA GLN A 93 -25.93 16.61 -5.27
C GLN A 93 -26.02 15.14 -5.66
N ARG A 94 -26.95 14.78 -6.55
CA ARG A 94 -27.11 13.40 -7.05
C ARG A 94 -25.82 12.87 -7.66
N HIS A 95 -25.23 13.60 -8.61
CA HIS A 95 -23.96 13.18 -9.23
C HIS A 95 -22.80 13.11 -8.22
N SER A 96 -22.85 13.93 -7.16
CA SER A 96 -21.83 13.89 -6.11
C SER A 96 -21.91 12.61 -5.28
N ILE A 97 -23.13 12.15 -4.97
CA ILE A 97 -23.35 10.86 -4.30
C ILE A 97 -22.90 9.70 -5.20
N GLU A 98 -23.25 9.72 -6.49
CA GLU A 98 -22.84 8.69 -7.44
C GLU A 98 -21.31 8.53 -7.48
N ARG A 99 -20.58 9.65 -7.57
CA ARG A 99 -19.10 9.64 -7.52
C ARG A 99 -18.56 9.10 -6.20
N MET A 100 -19.17 9.43 -5.06
CA MET A 100 -18.76 8.89 -3.76
C MET A 100 -18.98 7.38 -3.64
N VAL A 101 -20.08 6.86 -4.19
CA VAL A 101 -20.33 5.41 -4.25
C VAL A 101 -19.27 4.73 -5.09
N GLU A 102 -18.91 5.34 -6.22
CA GLU A 102 -17.84 4.83 -7.09
C GLU A 102 -16.49 4.83 -6.37
N ASP A 103 -16.17 5.89 -5.62
CA ASP A 103 -14.96 5.94 -4.79
C ASP A 103 -14.91 4.81 -3.76
N ALA A 104 -16.03 4.53 -3.10
CA ALA A 104 -16.12 3.45 -2.12
C ALA A 104 -15.93 2.08 -2.78
N ARG A 105 -16.55 1.84 -3.95
CA ARG A 105 -16.38 0.59 -4.71
C ARG A 105 -14.92 0.37 -5.09
N GLU A 106 -14.30 1.35 -5.74
CA GLU A 106 -12.91 1.29 -6.16
C GLU A 106 -11.95 1.07 -4.98
N TRP A 107 -12.23 1.70 -3.84
CA TRP A 107 -11.47 1.47 -2.61
C TRP A 107 -11.59 0.01 -2.13
N PHE A 108 -12.80 -0.54 -2.07
CA PHE A 108 -13.01 -1.94 -1.65
C PHE A 108 -12.35 -2.91 -2.64
N GLU A 109 -12.41 -2.64 -3.94
CA GLU A 109 -11.75 -3.46 -4.95
C GLU A 109 -10.23 -3.43 -4.80
N MET A 110 -9.63 -2.25 -4.62
CA MET A 110 -8.19 -2.11 -4.37
C MET A 110 -7.77 -2.89 -3.12
N VAL A 111 -8.47 -2.70 -1.99
CA VAL A 111 -8.20 -3.46 -0.75
C VAL A 111 -8.33 -4.96 -0.98
N SER A 112 -9.32 -5.41 -1.74
CA SER A 112 -9.51 -6.83 -2.04
C SER A 112 -8.38 -7.41 -2.90
N ARG A 113 -7.90 -6.67 -3.91
CA ARG A 113 -6.76 -7.07 -4.75
C ARG A 113 -5.48 -7.16 -3.91
N CYS A 114 -5.21 -6.17 -3.07
CA CYS A 114 -4.07 -6.19 -2.15
C CYS A 114 -4.13 -7.38 -1.19
N ALA A 115 -5.29 -7.63 -0.56
CA ALA A 115 -5.46 -8.74 0.37
C ALA A 115 -5.23 -10.09 -0.32
N LYS A 116 -5.80 -10.27 -1.51
CA LYS A 116 -5.59 -11.47 -2.33
C LYS A 116 -4.10 -11.67 -2.64
N HIS A 117 -3.42 -10.64 -3.11
CA HIS A 117 -2.00 -10.73 -3.46
C HIS A 117 -1.12 -11.10 -2.26
N VAL A 118 -1.37 -10.50 -1.09
CA VAL A 118 -0.63 -10.83 0.15
C VAL A 118 -0.87 -12.28 0.56
N SER A 119 -2.12 -12.75 0.52
CA SER A 119 -2.44 -14.15 0.86
C SER A 119 -1.80 -15.16 -0.10
N GLU A 120 -1.76 -14.86 -1.41
CA GLU A 120 -1.12 -15.72 -2.41
C GLU A 120 0.41 -15.73 -2.24
N THR A 121 1.04 -14.56 -2.07
CA THR A 121 2.49 -14.46 -1.87
C THR A 121 2.97 -15.08 -0.56
N GLU A 122 2.18 -15.03 0.52
CA GLU A 122 2.51 -15.73 1.77
C GLU A 122 2.51 -17.25 1.60
N ALA A 123 1.51 -17.80 0.88
CA ALA A 123 1.44 -19.23 0.60
C ALA A 123 2.64 -19.71 -0.24
N ASP A 124 3.02 -18.95 -1.26
CA ASP A 124 4.17 -19.25 -2.12
C ASP A 124 5.49 -19.17 -1.32
N ALA A 125 5.66 -18.14 -0.49
CA ALA A 125 6.84 -17.96 0.36
C ALA A 125 7.03 -19.15 1.33
N ILE A 126 5.94 -19.63 1.94
CA ILE A 126 5.97 -20.80 2.83
C ILE A 126 6.41 -22.05 2.08
N GLY A 127 5.88 -22.26 0.86
CA GLY A 127 6.26 -23.40 0.01
C GLY A 127 7.75 -23.38 -0.34
N GLU A 128 8.28 -22.24 -0.77
CA GLU A 128 9.69 -22.07 -1.13
C GLU A 128 10.62 -22.24 0.09
N SER A 129 10.26 -21.69 1.25
CA SER A 129 11.01 -21.87 2.50
C SER A 129 11.03 -23.34 2.95
N MET A 130 9.93 -24.09 2.80
CA MET A 130 9.87 -25.53 3.11
C MET A 130 10.76 -26.35 2.17
N GLU A 131 10.76 -26.05 0.88
CA GLU A 131 11.68 -26.69 -0.09
C GLU A 131 13.14 -26.41 0.23
N ALA A 132 13.48 -25.15 0.55
CA ALA A 132 14.84 -24.75 0.89
C ALA A 132 15.32 -25.47 2.17
N ALA A 133 14.46 -25.58 3.18
CA ALA A 133 14.74 -26.31 4.42
C ALA A 133 14.96 -27.82 4.14
N SER A 134 14.12 -28.43 3.29
CA SER A 134 14.26 -29.84 2.90
C SER A 134 15.57 -30.11 2.15
N LYS A 135 15.94 -29.25 1.19
CA LYS A 135 17.20 -29.34 0.44
C LYS A 135 18.42 -29.17 1.36
N ALA A 136 18.35 -28.27 2.34
CA ALA A 136 19.41 -28.07 3.33
C ALA A 136 19.57 -29.28 4.25
N ALA A 137 18.47 -29.88 4.71
CA ALA A 137 18.47 -31.08 5.54
C ALA A 137 18.99 -32.33 4.79
N GLY A 138 18.67 -32.45 3.49
CA GLY A 138 19.17 -33.53 2.62
C GLY A 138 20.67 -33.45 2.34
N LYS A 139 21.22 -32.24 2.16
CA LYS A 139 22.66 -32.02 1.98
C LYS A 139 23.48 -32.28 3.25
N SER A 140 22.89 -32.19 4.44
CA SER A 140 23.59 -32.43 5.70
C SER A 140 23.70 -33.91 6.10
N LYS A 141 23.06 -34.82 5.35
CA LYS A 141 23.07 -36.27 5.58
C LYS A 141 23.93 -37.06 4.58
N SER A 142 24.62 -36.38 3.67
CA SER A 142 25.47 -37.00 2.63
C SER A 142 26.93 -36.65 2.79
#